data_AF-A0A8C5UVF2-F1
#
_entry.id   AF-A0A8C5UVF2-F1
#
_cell.length_a   1.000
_cell.length_b   1.000
_cell.length_c   1.000
_cell.angle_alpha   90.00
_cell.angle_beta   90.00
_cell.angle_gamma   90.00
#
_symmetry.space_group_name_H-M   'P 1'
#
loop_
_entity.id
_entity.type
_entity.pdbx_description
1 polymer ?
#
loop_
_entity_poly.entity_id
_entity_poly.type
_entity_poly.pdbx_seq_one_letter_code
_entity_poly.pdbx_strand_id
1 'polypeptide(L)'
;MATVKEQLIENLVADEKGSQCKITIVGVGSVGMACAISILLKDLADELALVDVSTDKLKGETMDLQHGSLFFSTSKIISGKVDVLTYVVWKISGLPATRVIGSGCNLDSARFRYLIGEKLGVHPTSCHAWVIGEHGDSSVPLWSGVNVAGVALKSLDPKLGTDSDKEQWKNIHKEVVARDYME
;
A
#
# COMPACT_ATOMS: atom_id res chain seq x y z
N MET A 1 -22.58 -30.47 30.67
CA MET A 1 -23.68 -29.59 30.23
C MET A 1 -23.28 -29.04 28.87
N ALA A 2 -24.17 -29.08 27.88
CA ALA A 2 -23.92 -28.47 26.58
C ALA A 2 -23.76 -26.95 26.73
N THR A 3 -22.87 -26.36 25.95
CA THR A 3 -22.66 -24.90 25.93
C THR A 3 -23.83 -24.21 25.24
N VAL A 4 -24.03 -22.91 25.54
CA VAL A 4 -25.08 -22.09 24.88
C VAL A 4 -24.94 -22.12 23.36
N LYS A 5 -23.70 -22.17 22.84
CA LYS A 5 -23.42 -22.27 21.40
C LYS A 5 -23.99 -23.56 20.79
N GLU A 6 -23.78 -24.70 21.45
CA GLU A 6 -24.24 -26.01 20.99
C GLU A 6 -25.77 -26.16 21.08
N GLN A 7 -26.42 -25.41 21.97
CA GLN A 7 -27.87 -25.37 22.06
C GLN A 7 -28.52 -24.47 20.99
N LEU A 8 -27.79 -23.45 20.53
CA LEU A 8 -28.31 -22.44 19.59
C LEU A 8 -27.95 -22.74 18.13
N ILE A 9 -26.75 -23.30 17.89
CA ILE A 9 -26.19 -23.49 16.55
C ILE A 9 -25.83 -24.96 16.37
N GLU A 10 -26.55 -25.61 15.46
CA GLU A 10 -26.20 -26.94 14.99
C GLU A 10 -25.16 -26.83 13.87
N ASN A 11 -23.97 -27.40 14.09
CA ASN A 11 -22.89 -27.33 13.12
C ASN A 11 -23.00 -28.49 12.14
N LEU A 12 -23.48 -28.20 10.92
CA LEU A 12 -23.77 -29.22 9.90
C LEU A 12 -22.50 -29.77 9.22
N VAL A 13 -21.41 -29.00 9.22
CA VAL A 13 -20.14 -29.35 8.56
C VAL A 13 -19.00 -28.87 9.45
N ALA A 14 -17.87 -29.59 9.47
CA ALA A 14 -16.68 -29.11 10.17
C ALA A 14 -16.22 -27.76 9.58
N ASP A 15 -15.85 -26.80 10.43
CA ASP A 15 -15.35 -25.49 10.03
C ASP A 15 -14.14 -25.63 9.09
N GLU A 16 -14.31 -25.42 7.78
CA GLU A 16 -13.19 -25.28 6.87
C GLU A 16 -12.56 -23.90 7.08
N LYS A 17 -11.42 -23.88 7.77
CA LYS A 17 -10.67 -22.64 8.11
C LYS A 17 -9.90 -22.02 6.94
N GLY A 18 -10.27 -22.31 5.70
CA GLY A 18 -9.58 -21.82 4.51
C GLY A 18 -10.13 -20.48 4.04
N SER A 19 -9.31 -19.43 4.03
CA SER A 19 -9.65 -18.21 3.29
C SER A 19 -9.42 -18.43 1.79
N GLN A 20 -10.32 -17.94 0.96
CA GLN A 20 -10.18 -17.94 -0.49
C GLN A 20 -9.23 -16.82 -0.96
N CYS A 21 -9.22 -15.67 -0.28
CA CYS A 21 -8.50 -14.46 -0.71
C CYS A 21 -7.83 -13.75 0.47
N LYS A 22 -6.69 -14.30 0.92
CA LYS A 22 -5.91 -13.74 2.01
C LYS A 22 -4.97 -12.63 1.56
N ILE A 23 -5.03 -11.49 2.23
CA ILE A 23 -4.05 -10.40 2.08
C ILE A 23 -3.28 -10.23 3.40
N THR A 24 -1.96 -10.09 3.30
CA THR A 24 -1.08 -9.82 4.45
C THR A 24 -0.40 -8.47 4.29
N ILE A 25 -0.49 -7.62 5.31
CA ILE A 25 0.18 -6.31 5.39
C ILE A 25 1.27 -6.41 6.44
N VAL A 26 2.50 -6.07 6.05
CA VAL A 26 3.66 -6.01 6.94
C VAL A 26 3.97 -4.53 7.22
N GLY A 27 3.84 -4.14 8.48
CA GLY A 27 3.89 -2.77 9.01
C GLY A 27 2.48 -2.25 9.31
N VAL A 28 2.17 -1.94 10.58
CA VAL A 28 0.97 -1.22 11.04
C VAL A 28 1.26 0.25 11.34
N GLY A 29 2.10 0.87 10.51
CA GLY A 29 2.24 2.32 10.44
C GLY A 29 1.01 3.00 9.82
N SER A 30 1.04 4.32 9.70
CA SER A 30 -0.02 5.11 9.04
C SER A 30 -0.34 4.59 7.64
N VAL A 31 0.69 4.28 6.85
CA VAL A 31 0.56 3.71 5.50
C VAL A 31 -0.06 2.31 5.52
N GLY A 32 0.42 1.43 6.40
CA GLY A 32 -0.09 0.07 6.52
C GLY A 32 -1.57 0.02 6.92
N MET A 33 -1.97 0.87 7.86
CA MET A 33 -3.37 1.00 8.28
C MET A 33 -4.25 1.64 7.21
N ALA A 34 -3.75 2.62 6.47
CA ALA A 34 -4.48 3.16 5.32
C ALA A 34 -4.72 2.09 4.24
N CYS A 35 -3.73 1.22 3.98
CA CYS A 35 -3.89 0.06 3.10
C CYS A 35 -4.92 -0.93 3.66
N ALA A 36 -4.84 -1.25 4.95
CA ALA A 36 -5.76 -2.18 5.62
C ALA A 36 -7.22 -1.73 5.48
N ILE A 37 -7.50 -0.47 5.86
CA ILE A 37 -8.84 0.12 5.75
C ILE A 37 -9.31 0.16 4.29
N SER A 38 -8.43 0.52 3.35
CA SER A 38 -8.78 0.56 1.92
C SER A 38 -9.13 -0.81 1.35
N ILE A 39 -8.45 -1.87 1.81
CA ILE A 39 -8.74 -3.26 1.41
C ILE A 39 -10.08 -3.71 1.98
N LEU A 40 -10.34 -3.41 3.25
CA LEU A 40 -11.59 -3.77 3.93
C LEU A 40 -12.79 -3.03 3.34
N LEU A 41 -12.69 -1.72 3.08
CA LEU A 41 -13.77 -0.92 2.49
C LEU A 41 -14.09 -1.27 1.04
N LYS A 42 -13.17 -1.92 0.33
CA LYS A 42 -13.35 -2.35 -1.07
C LYS A 42 -13.71 -3.84 -1.19
N ASP A 43 -13.90 -4.52 -0.06
CA ASP A 43 -14.19 -5.96 0.02
C ASP A 43 -13.21 -6.82 -0.82
N LEU A 44 -11.91 -6.50 -0.78
CA LEU A 44 -10.90 -7.17 -1.61
C LEU A 44 -10.35 -8.46 -1.00
N ALA A 45 -10.58 -8.69 0.29
CA ALA A 45 -10.07 -9.84 1.03
C ALA A 45 -11.15 -10.41 1.97
N ASP A 46 -11.16 -11.73 2.12
CA ASP A 46 -11.95 -12.44 3.12
C ASP A 46 -11.15 -12.73 4.41
N GLU A 47 -9.81 -12.71 4.31
CA GLU A 47 -8.89 -12.73 5.44
C GLU A 47 -7.81 -11.64 5.30
N LEU A 48 -7.68 -10.78 6.32
CA LEU A 48 -6.61 -9.79 6.41
C LEU A 48 -5.66 -10.16 7.55
N ALA A 49 -4.36 -10.24 7.25
CA ALA A 49 -3.31 -10.47 8.23
C ALA A 49 -2.46 -9.21 8.40
N LEU A 50 -2.34 -8.70 9.62
CA LEU A 50 -1.45 -7.60 9.97
C LEU A 50 -0.19 -8.12 10.63
N VAL A 51 0.95 -7.52 10.33
CA VAL A 51 2.21 -8.00 10.87
C VAL A 51 3.14 -6.84 11.21
N ASP A 52 3.66 -6.77 12.42
CA ASP A 52 4.55 -5.67 12.83
C ASP A 52 5.49 -6.12 13.96
N VAL A 53 6.58 -5.38 14.15
CA VAL A 53 7.54 -5.58 15.24
C VAL A 53 6.98 -5.10 16.58
N SER A 54 6.19 -4.03 16.56
CA SER A 54 5.56 -3.44 17.75
C SER A 54 4.28 -4.19 18.11
N THR A 55 4.36 -5.07 19.10
CA THR A 55 3.24 -5.93 19.50
C THR A 55 2.04 -5.17 20.04
N ASP A 56 2.29 -4.13 20.83
CA ASP A 56 1.23 -3.38 21.49
C ASP A 56 0.46 -2.55 20.46
N LYS A 57 1.18 -1.92 19.54
CA LYS A 57 0.59 -1.19 18.41
C LYS A 57 -0.20 -2.14 17.51
N LEU A 58 0.42 -3.24 17.10
CA LEU A 58 -0.23 -4.26 16.27
C LEU A 58 -1.54 -4.77 16.89
N LYS A 59 -1.53 -5.07 18.19
CA LYS A 59 -2.72 -5.55 18.90
C LYS A 59 -3.79 -4.46 18.97
N GLY A 60 -3.41 -3.22 19.27
CA GLY A 60 -4.32 -2.07 19.29
C GLY A 60 -5.02 -1.88 17.94
N GLU A 61 -4.25 -1.75 16.87
CA GLU A 61 -4.76 -1.57 15.51
C GLU A 61 -5.64 -2.74 15.04
N THR A 62 -5.25 -3.97 15.39
CA THR A 62 -6.04 -5.17 15.08
C THR A 62 -7.39 -5.17 15.79
N MET A 63 -7.42 -4.81 17.08
CA MET A 63 -8.67 -4.71 17.84
C MET A 63 -9.57 -3.59 17.29
N ASP A 64 -9.00 -2.46 16.89
CA ASP A 64 -9.77 -1.35 16.30
C ASP A 64 -10.44 -1.77 14.98
N LEU A 65 -9.73 -2.47 14.10
CA LEU A 65 -10.34 -3.01 12.89
C LEU A 65 -11.39 -4.10 13.18
N GLN A 66 -11.18 -4.93 14.20
CA GLN A 66 -12.15 -5.94 14.63
C GLN A 66 -13.43 -5.31 15.19
N HIS A 67 -13.32 -4.22 15.96
CA HIS A 67 -14.49 -3.45 16.39
C HIS A 67 -15.22 -2.82 15.19
N GLY A 68 -14.47 -2.44 14.17
CA GLY A 68 -14.99 -1.98 12.88
C GLY A 68 -15.62 -3.07 12.01
N SER A 69 -15.55 -4.36 12.38
CA SER A 69 -16.08 -5.49 11.59
C SER A 69 -17.55 -5.36 11.20
N LEU A 70 -18.32 -4.55 11.92
CA LEU A 70 -19.71 -4.20 11.56
C LEU A 70 -19.84 -3.50 10.20
N PHE A 71 -18.76 -2.85 9.72
CA PHE A 71 -18.73 -2.09 8.48
C PHE A 71 -18.04 -2.83 7.33
N PHE A 72 -17.55 -4.04 7.56
CA PHE A 72 -16.75 -4.79 6.59
C PHE A 72 -17.38 -6.16 6.31
N SER A 73 -17.31 -6.63 5.06
CA SER A 73 -17.73 -7.99 4.71
C SER A 73 -16.67 -9.04 5.05
N THR A 74 -15.45 -8.59 5.37
CA THR A 74 -14.29 -9.42 5.71
C THR A 74 -14.46 -10.07 7.08
N SER A 75 -14.46 -11.40 7.13
CA SER A 75 -14.80 -12.16 8.32
C SER A 75 -13.63 -12.41 9.28
N LYS A 76 -12.38 -12.17 8.85
CA LYS A 76 -11.21 -12.62 9.62
C LYS A 76 -10.03 -11.66 9.54
N ILE A 77 -9.73 -11.03 10.67
CA ILE A 77 -8.54 -10.17 10.85
C ILE A 77 -7.62 -10.84 11.88
N ILE A 78 -6.39 -11.16 11.46
CA ILE A 78 -5.37 -11.81 12.31
C ILE A 78 -4.10 -10.98 12.38
N SER A 79 -3.31 -11.15 13.44
CA SER A 79 -2.07 -10.37 13.64
C SER A 79 -0.88 -11.24 14.07
N GLY A 80 0.33 -10.94 13.57
CA GLY A 80 1.57 -11.64 13.95
C GLY A 80 2.81 -10.73 14.00
N LYS A 81 3.96 -11.26 14.43
CA LYS A 81 5.24 -10.52 14.38
C LYS A 81 6.03 -10.91 13.14
N VAL A 82 6.64 -9.94 12.46
CA VAL A 82 7.54 -10.18 11.31
C VAL A 82 8.64 -9.13 11.27
N ASP A 83 9.82 -9.57 10.85
CA ASP A 83 11.03 -8.75 10.64
C ASP A 83 11.50 -8.88 9.19
N VAL A 84 11.20 -7.89 8.33
CA VAL A 84 11.52 -7.89 6.88
C VAL A 84 11.65 -6.43 6.38
N LEU A 85 11.69 -6.06 5.11
CA LEU A 85 10.41 -5.62 4.52
C LEU A 85 9.94 -6.18 3.16
N THR A 86 10.73 -6.84 2.31
CA THR A 86 10.13 -7.68 1.22
C THR A 86 11.01 -8.87 0.83
N TYR A 87 12.29 -8.63 0.56
CA TYR A 87 13.24 -9.69 0.19
C TYR A 87 13.38 -10.76 1.29
N VAL A 88 13.44 -10.33 2.55
CA VAL A 88 13.54 -11.27 3.68
C VAL A 88 12.22 -12.08 3.85
N VAL A 89 11.03 -11.54 3.50
CA VAL A 89 9.71 -12.22 3.57
C VAL A 89 9.78 -13.28 2.50
N TRP A 90 10.23 -12.92 1.29
CA TRP A 90 10.38 -13.87 0.21
C TRP A 90 11.32 -15.02 0.59
N LYS A 91 12.50 -14.73 1.14
CA LYS A 91 13.46 -15.76 1.54
C LYS A 91 12.97 -16.65 2.67
N ILE A 92 12.34 -16.08 3.70
CA ILE A 92 11.87 -16.84 4.88
C ILE A 92 10.58 -17.61 4.57
N SER A 93 9.65 -17.03 3.82
CA SER A 93 8.35 -17.65 3.55
C SER A 93 8.42 -18.84 2.59
N GLY A 94 9.50 -18.96 1.80
CA GLY A 94 9.61 -19.99 0.75
C GLY A 94 8.58 -19.86 -0.37
N LEU A 95 7.83 -18.76 -0.42
CA LEU A 95 6.83 -18.51 -1.46
C LEU A 95 7.52 -18.18 -2.79
N PRO A 96 6.87 -18.49 -3.94
CA PRO A 96 7.28 -17.91 -5.21
C PRO A 96 7.33 -16.38 -5.12
N ALA A 97 8.35 -15.76 -5.75
CA ALA A 97 8.51 -14.30 -5.70
C ALA A 97 7.28 -13.54 -6.21
N THR A 98 6.48 -14.16 -7.10
CA THR A 98 5.20 -13.62 -7.59
C THR A 98 4.14 -13.44 -6.51
N ARG A 99 4.31 -14.03 -5.33
CA ARG A 99 3.38 -13.92 -4.19
C ARG A 99 3.89 -13.02 -3.06
N VAL A 100 5.04 -12.36 -3.24
CA VAL A 100 5.61 -11.43 -2.26
C VAL A 100 5.83 -10.10 -2.95
N ILE A 101 4.88 -9.19 -2.76
CA ILE A 101 4.86 -7.87 -3.41
C ILE A 101 5.10 -6.82 -2.32
N GLY A 102 6.15 -6.02 -2.49
CA GLY A 102 6.34 -4.80 -1.70
C GLY A 102 5.55 -3.64 -2.31
N SER A 103 5.09 -2.70 -1.49
CA SER A 103 4.45 -1.47 -1.98
C SER A 103 5.40 -0.66 -2.88
N GLY A 104 6.71 -0.71 -2.59
CA GLY A 104 7.76 -0.04 -3.36
C GLY A 104 7.44 1.44 -3.57
N CYS A 105 7.71 1.93 -4.78
CA CYS A 105 7.47 3.33 -5.18
C CYS A 105 6.03 3.63 -5.63
N ASN A 106 5.03 2.81 -5.26
CA ASN A 106 3.65 3.06 -5.68
C ASN A 106 3.09 4.36 -5.07
N LEU A 107 3.38 4.61 -3.79
CA LEU A 107 2.97 5.83 -3.11
C LEU A 107 3.74 7.04 -3.63
N ASP A 108 5.05 6.90 -3.88
CA ASP A 108 5.91 7.91 -4.50
C ASP A 108 5.37 8.31 -5.86
N SER A 109 4.98 7.33 -6.68
CA SER A 109 4.37 7.57 -8.00
C SER A 109 3.02 8.28 -7.86
N ALA A 110 2.19 7.92 -6.88
CA ALA A 110 0.92 8.61 -6.63
C ALA A 110 1.14 10.08 -6.20
N ARG A 111 2.09 10.33 -5.29
CA ARG A 111 2.48 11.68 -4.86
C ARG A 111 3.07 12.49 -6.02
N PHE A 112 3.90 11.87 -6.84
CA PHE A 112 4.48 12.49 -8.03
C PHE A 112 3.40 12.91 -9.03
N ARG A 113 2.42 12.04 -9.29
CA ARG A 113 1.26 12.35 -10.14
C ARG A 113 0.39 13.45 -9.53
N TYR A 114 0.23 13.48 -8.21
CA TYR A 114 -0.50 14.52 -7.50
C TYR A 114 0.12 15.90 -7.74
N LEU A 115 1.42 16.05 -7.49
CA LEU A 115 2.12 17.33 -7.62
C LEU A 115 2.22 17.80 -9.08
N ILE A 116 2.41 16.86 -10.02
CA ILE A 116 2.33 17.19 -11.46
C ILE A 116 0.94 17.69 -11.83
N GLY A 117 -0.11 17.02 -11.33
CA GLY A 117 -1.49 17.43 -11.54
C GLY A 117 -1.79 18.82 -10.99
N GLU A 118 -1.33 19.12 -9.78
CA GLU A 118 -1.43 20.43 -9.14
C GLU A 118 -0.75 21.52 -9.99
N LYS A 119 0.48 21.27 -10.46
CA LYS A 119 1.23 22.22 -11.30
C LYS A 119 0.57 22.46 -12.66
N LEU A 120 -0.04 21.44 -13.26
CA LEU A 120 -0.69 21.53 -14.58
C LEU A 120 -2.17 21.92 -14.53
N GLY A 121 -2.79 21.94 -13.35
CA GLY A 121 -4.24 22.13 -13.20
C GLY A 121 -5.06 20.95 -13.75
N VAL A 122 -4.51 19.73 -13.71
CA VAL A 122 -5.14 18.51 -14.24
C VAL A 122 -5.27 17.48 -13.12
N HIS A 123 -6.38 16.74 -13.10
CA HIS A 123 -6.58 15.72 -12.07
C HIS A 123 -5.48 14.64 -12.13
N PRO A 124 -4.92 14.17 -10.98
CA PRO A 124 -3.77 13.25 -10.96
C PRO A 124 -4.00 11.92 -11.70
N THR A 125 -5.25 11.50 -11.84
CA THR A 125 -5.60 10.30 -12.62
C THR A 125 -5.27 10.43 -14.11
N SER A 126 -5.32 11.67 -14.63
CA SER A 126 -5.00 12.00 -16.03
C SER A 126 -3.53 12.37 -16.23
N CYS A 127 -2.75 12.44 -15.15
CA CYS A 127 -1.31 12.59 -15.18
C CYS A 127 -0.65 11.23 -15.05
N HIS A 128 0.16 10.84 -16.02
CA HIS A 128 0.87 9.57 -16.03
C HIS A 128 2.35 9.84 -15.77
N ALA A 129 2.83 9.41 -14.61
CA ALA A 129 4.20 9.61 -14.17
C ALA A 129 4.58 8.49 -13.20
N TRP A 130 5.86 8.11 -13.21
CA TRP A 130 6.37 6.95 -12.49
C TRP A 130 7.64 7.29 -11.73
N VAL A 131 7.68 6.85 -10.48
CA VAL A 131 8.89 6.80 -9.65
C VAL A 131 9.20 5.32 -9.45
N ILE A 132 10.45 4.92 -9.68
CA ILE A 132 10.90 3.53 -9.54
C ILE A 132 12.19 3.44 -8.73
N GLY A 133 12.62 2.23 -8.41
CA GLY A 133 13.85 1.97 -7.67
C GLY A 133 13.56 1.69 -6.20
N GLU A 134 14.48 2.11 -5.34
CA GLU A 134 14.28 2.09 -3.90
C GLU A 134 13.31 3.22 -3.52
N HIS A 135 12.43 2.94 -2.56
CA HIS A 135 11.53 3.92 -1.98
C HIS A 135 12.32 4.86 -1.06
N GLY A 136 12.15 6.18 -1.20
CA GLY A 136 12.89 7.20 -0.45
C GLY A 136 13.97 7.91 -1.27
N ASP A 137 15.10 8.24 -0.62
CA ASP A 137 16.14 9.16 -1.14
C ASP A 137 16.75 8.76 -2.48
N SER A 138 16.86 7.47 -2.75
CA SER A 138 17.46 6.88 -3.96
C SER A 138 16.42 6.54 -5.03
N SER A 139 15.16 6.95 -4.85
CA SER A 139 14.10 6.78 -5.83
C SER A 139 14.40 7.55 -7.12
N VAL A 140 13.97 7.00 -8.25
CA VAL A 140 14.29 7.51 -9.59
C VAL A 140 13.02 7.95 -10.31
N PRO A 141 12.81 9.26 -10.55
CA PRO A 141 11.69 9.77 -11.33
C PRO A 141 11.94 9.55 -12.83
N LEU A 142 11.00 8.89 -13.52
CA LEU A 142 11.12 8.58 -14.94
C LEU A 142 10.60 9.72 -15.83
N TRP A 143 11.37 10.81 -15.93
CA TRP A 143 11.01 12.01 -16.70
C TRP A 143 10.65 11.74 -18.17
N SER A 144 11.27 10.74 -18.81
CA SER A 144 10.95 10.34 -20.19
C SER A 144 9.55 9.74 -20.34
N GLY A 145 8.99 9.16 -19.27
CA GLY A 145 7.66 8.56 -19.27
C GLY A 145 6.54 9.50 -18.83
N VAL A 146 6.87 10.72 -18.38
CA VAL A 146 5.88 11.68 -17.89
C VAL A 146 5.04 12.19 -19.05
N ASN A 147 3.73 11.99 -18.99
CA ASN A 147 2.81 12.41 -20.03
C ASN A 147 1.40 12.74 -19.50
N VAL A 148 0.67 13.55 -20.25
CA VAL A 148 -0.76 13.82 -20.07
C VAL A 148 -1.45 13.56 -21.40
N ALA A 149 -2.52 12.75 -21.40
CA ALA A 149 -3.24 12.34 -22.61
C ALA A 149 -2.31 11.77 -23.72
N GLY A 150 -1.23 11.09 -23.32
CA GLY A 150 -0.24 10.52 -24.25
C GLY A 150 0.80 11.51 -24.80
N VAL A 151 0.68 12.80 -24.49
CA VAL A 151 1.67 13.81 -24.89
C VAL A 151 2.81 13.83 -23.89
N ALA A 152 4.02 13.44 -24.32
CA ALA A 152 5.20 13.37 -23.46
C ALA A 152 5.71 14.77 -23.09
N LEU A 153 5.79 15.08 -21.80
CA LEU A 153 6.24 16.39 -21.33
C LEU A 153 7.68 16.69 -21.76
N LYS A 154 8.54 15.66 -21.77
CA LYS A 154 9.94 15.81 -22.20
C LYS A 154 10.10 16.14 -23.69
N SER A 155 9.07 15.88 -24.52
CA SER A 155 9.06 16.31 -25.91
C SER A 155 8.75 17.80 -26.06
N LEU A 156 7.99 18.38 -25.13
CA LEU A 156 7.65 19.80 -25.08
C LEU A 156 8.75 20.61 -24.41
N ASP A 157 9.32 20.08 -23.32
CA ASP A 157 10.51 20.61 -22.66
C ASP A 157 11.62 19.55 -22.58
N PRO A 158 12.60 19.58 -23.50
CA PRO A 158 13.74 18.65 -23.48
C PRO A 158 14.58 18.72 -22.20
N LYS A 159 14.52 19.82 -21.45
CA LYS A 159 15.28 20.03 -20.22
C LYS A 159 14.54 19.57 -18.97
N LEU A 160 13.32 19.05 -19.10
CA LEU A 160 12.50 18.54 -18.00
C LEU A 160 13.30 17.61 -17.07
N GLY A 161 13.33 17.96 -15.78
CA GLY A 161 14.01 17.18 -14.75
C GLY A 161 15.52 17.36 -14.67
N THR A 162 16.11 18.25 -15.49
CA THR A 162 17.52 18.65 -15.38
C THR A 162 17.70 19.87 -14.48
N ASP A 163 18.93 20.14 -14.02
CA ASP A 163 19.21 21.34 -13.22
C ASP A 163 19.11 22.64 -14.05
N SER A 164 19.17 22.52 -15.38
CA SER A 164 19.05 23.63 -16.33
C SER A 164 17.61 23.97 -16.74
N ASP A 165 16.63 23.30 -16.14
CA ASP A 165 15.20 23.53 -16.33
C ASP A 165 14.76 24.84 -15.66
N LYS A 166 14.06 25.72 -16.40
CA LYS A 166 13.59 27.00 -15.85
C LYS A 166 12.41 26.83 -14.89
N GLU A 167 11.58 25.82 -15.12
CA GLU A 167 10.41 25.53 -14.31
C GLU A 167 10.73 24.61 -13.13
N GLN A 168 11.99 24.17 -13.01
CA GLN A 168 12.51 23.42 -11.88
C GLN A 168 11.68 22.17 -11.55
N TRP A 169 11.26 21.40 -12.56
CA TRP A 169 10.44 20.20 -12.38
C TRP A 169 11.10 19.17 -11.47
N LYS A 170 12.43 19.14 -11.42
CA LYS A 170 13.21 18.30 -10.50
C LYS A 170 12.84 18.52 -9.03
N ASN A 171 12.38 19.70 -8.64
CA ASN A 171 11.94 19.96 -7.25
C ASN A 171 10.69 19.17 -6.87
N ILE A 172 9.83 18.83 -7.83
CA ILE A 172 8.67 17.99 -7.56
C ILE A 172 9.10 16.62 -7.00
N HIS A 173 10.14 16.01 -7.57
CA HIS A 173 10.65 14.74 -7.04
C HIS A 173 11.29 14.91 -5.64
N LYS A 174 12.00 16.01 -5.40
CA LYS A 174 12.52 16.32 -4.06
C LYS A 174 11.39 16.45 -3.02
N GLU A 175 10.27 17.05 -3.39
CA GLU A 175 9.10 17.15 -2.53
C GLU A 175 8.44 15.79 -2.27
N VAL A 176 8.41 14.89 -3.26
CA VAL A 176 7.92 13.51 -3.06
C VAL A 176 8.73 12.80 -1.99
N VAL A 177 10.06 12.86 -2.09
CA VAL A 177 10.99 12.25 -1.12
C VAL A 177 10.89 12.94 0.24
N ALA A 178 10.84 14.27 0.28
CA ALA A 178 10.77 15.01 1.54
C ALA A 178 9.51 14.70 2.35
N ARG A 179 8.39 14.36 1.69
CA ARG A 179 7.13 14.00 2.35
C ARG A 179 7.19 12.67 3.10
N ASP A 180 8.14 11.78 2.78
CA ASP A 180 8.36 10.54 3.55
C ASP A 180 8.86 10.80 4.98
N TYR A 181 9.45 11.97 5.22
CA TYR A 181 10.02 12.35 6.51
C TYR A 181 9.12 13.28 7.34
N MET A 182 7.94 13.62 6.81
CA MET A 182 6.96 14.49 7.48
C MET A 182 5.77 13.72 8.08
N GLU A 183 5.71 12.40 7.87
CA GLU A 183 4.72 11.45 8.41
C GLU A 183 5.28 10.66 9.61
#